data_AF-A0A7C5JFV4-F1
#
_entry.id   AF-A0A7C5JFV4-F1
#
_cell.length_a   1.000
_cell.length_b   1.000
_cell.length_c   1.000
_cell.angle_alpha   90.00
_cell.angle_beta   90.00
_cell.angle_gamma   90.00
#
_symmetry.space_group_name_H-M   'P 1'
#
loop_
_entity.id
_entity.type
_entity.pdbx_description
1 polymer ?
#
loop_
_entity_poly.entity_id
_entity_poly.type
_entity_poly.pdbx_seq_one_letter_code
_entity_poly.pdbx_strand_id
1 'polypeptide(L)'
;MKYLFFSSILLFLFSNCVVKPNTNFSKVDSLNAPDYSNLDYWAALPSKKDEADRTPDSSMKDQQATAKVDVFFLHPTTFIKNKKSNLWNASIDDQELNAKTDKSTILNQASIFNGAGRVFAPRYRQAHLAAYYTIDKATAKKALDFAYQDIKAAFEYYLQHYNNGRPIIIASHSQGTTHAGRLISEYFDGKELQKKLVAAYLIGMPVKKDQFKN
;
A
#
# COMPACT_ATOMS: atom_id res chain seq x y z
N MET A 1 27.80 -17.90 57.97
CA MET A 1 27.97 -17.99 56.50
C MET A 1 26.69 -17.45 55.87
N LYS A 2 26.66 -16.20 55.39
CA LYS A 2 25.49 -15.56 54.76
C LYS A 2 25.70 -15.61 53.24
N TYR A 3 24.83 -16.29 52.50
CA TYR A 3 24.84 -16.25 51.03
C TYR A 3 23.89 -15.17 50.55
N LEU A 4 24.46 -14.14 49.91
CA LEU A 4 23.75 -13.12 49.14
C LEU A 4 23.33 -13.72 47.79
N PHE A 5 22.03 -13.82 47.54
CA PHE A 5 21.50 -14.09 46.20
C PHE A 5 21.53 -12.79 45.38
N PHE A 6 22.48 -12.70 44.45
CA PHE A 6 22.46 -11.68 43.39
C PHE A 6 21.40 -12.07 42.36
N SER A 7 20.30 -11.31 42.31
CA SER A 7 19.33 -11.40 41.22
C SER A 7 19.93 -10.72 39.97
N SER A 8 20.29 -11.52 38.97
CA SER A 8 20.73 -11.01 37.68
C SER A 8 19.49 -10.68 36.83
N ILE A 9 19.22 -9.38 36.65
CA ILE A 9 18.21 -8.90 35.71
C ILE A 9 18.79 -9.05 34.30
N LEU A 10 18.30 -10.05 33.57
CA LEU A 10 18.64 -10.28 32.18
C LEU A 10 17.90 -9.26 31.30
N LEU A 11 18.57 -8.16 30.93
CA LEU A 11 18.08 -7.20 29.93
C LEU A 11 18.06 -7.87 28.55
N PHE A 12 16.90 -8.33 28.11
CA PHE A 12 16.68 -8.72 26.72
C PHE A 12 16.66 -7.47 25.82
N LEU A 13 17.82 -7.13 25.26
CA LEU A 13 17.91 -6.20 24.14
C LEU A 13 17.34 -6.87 22.89
N PHE A 14 16.04 -6.68 22.62
CA PHE A 14 15.45 -7.00 21.32
C PHE A 14 16.01 -6.05 20.26
N SER A 15 17.19 -6.37 19.73
CA SER A 15 17.71 -5.73 18.52
C SER A 15 16.88 -6.19 17.32
N ASN A 16 15.80 -5.47 17.03
CA ASN A 16 15.09 -5.57 15.75
C ASN A 16 16.01 -5.01 14.65
N CYS A 17 16.99 -5.80 14.20
CA CYS A 17 17.80 -5.46 13.03
C CYS A 17 16.91 -5.53 11.78
N VAL A 18 16.35 -4.39 11.39
CA VAL A 18 15.84 -4.18 10.04
C VAL A 18 17.05 -4.19 9.10
N VAL A 19 17.17 -5.22 8.27
CA VAL A 19 18.21 -5.29 7.24
C VAL A 19 17.96 -4.16 6.23
N LYS A 20 18.95 -3.29 6.05
CA LYS A 20 18.86 -2.17 5.11
C LYS A 20 19.36 -2.62 3.72
N PRO A 21 18.69 -2.21 2.62
CA PRO A 21 19.23 -2.37 1.28
C PRO A 21 20.59 -1.64 1.17
N ASN A 22 21.63 -2.34 0.72
CA ASN A 22 23.00 -1.82 0.57
C ASN A 22 23.41 -1.59 -0.91
N THR A 23 22.46 -1.58 -1.85
CA THR A 23 22.78 -1.32 -3.26
C THR A 23 22.52 0.13 -3.66
N ASN A 24 23.34 0.66 -4.56
CA ASN A 24 23.01 1.88 -5.31
C ASN A 24 21.67 1.64 -6.03
N PHE A 25 20.77 2.62 -5.97
CA PHE A 25 19.42 2.58 -6.57
C PHE A 25 19.41 2.14 -8.05
N SER A 26 20.54 2.27 -8.76
CA SER A 26 20.76 1.95 -10.16
C SER A 26 20.45 0.50 -10.61
N LYS A 27 20.15 -0.45 -9.71
CA LYS A 27 19.69 -1.81 -10.08
C LYS A 27 18.18 -1.94 -10.25
N VAL A 28 17.42 -0.88 -9.98
CA VAL A 28 15.95 -0.85 -10.08
C VAL A 28 15.47 -0.92 -11.55
N ASP A 29 16.31 -0.54 -12.52
CA ASP A 29 16.00 -0.56 -13.97
C ASP A 29 15.73 -1.96 -14.57
N SER A 30 15.93 -3.04 -13.80
CA SER A 30 15.68 -4.42 -14.25
C SER A 30 14.30 -4.98 -13.89
N LEU A 31 13.49 -4.25 -13.10
CA LEU A 31 12.15 -4.67 -12.75
C LEU A 31 11.16 -4.20 -13.82
N ASN A 32 10.45 -5.14 -14.46
CA ASN A 32 9.39 -4.80 -15.41
C ASN A 32 8.28 -3.99 -14.73
N ALA A 33 7.71 -3.03 -15.47
CA ALA A 33 6.54 -2.31 -15.01
C ALA A 33 5.30 -3.22 -15.07
N PRO A 34 4.38 -3.15 -14.08
CA PRO A 34 3.11 -3.86 -14.15
C PRO A 34 2.27 -3.39 -15.34
N ASP A 35 1.65 -4.33 -16.05
CA ASP A 35 0.62 -4.06 -17.04
C ASP A 35 -0.77 -4.23 -16.41
N TYR A 36 -1.41 -3.12 -16.02
CA TYR A 36 -2.68 -3.15 -15.30
C TYR A 36 -3.88 -3.66 -16.10
N SER A 37 -3.71 -4.00 -17.38
CA SER A 37 -4.69 -4.82 -18.10
C SER A 37 -4.72 -6.28 -17.63
N ASN A 38 -3.63 -6.76 -17.03
CA ASN A 38 -3.56 -8.06 -16.40
C ASN A 38 -4.14 -8.02 -14.97
N LEU A 39 -5.16 -8.83 -14.72
CA LEU A 39 -5.86 -8.96 -13.43
C LEU A 39 -4.95 -9.45 -12.29
N ASP A 40 -3.80 -10.07 -12.61
CA ASP A 40 -2.85 -10.56 -11.60
C ASP A 40 -2.08 -9.44 -10.90
N TYR A 41 -1.90 -8.30 -11.57
CA TYR A 41 -1.29 -7.09 -10.99
C TYR A 41 -2.27 -6.28 -10.15
N TRP A 42 -3.45 -6.83 -9.86
CA TRP A 42 -4.37 -6.30 -8.87
C TRP A 42 -4.45 -7.26 -7.68
N ALA A 43 -4.20 -6.71 -6.50
CA ALA A 43 -4.37 -7.41 -5.24
C ALA A 43 -5.87 -7.56 -4.89
N ALA A 44 -6.69 -6.59 -5.31
CA ALA A 44 -8.15 -6.68 -5.26
C ALA A 44 -8.81 -6.11 -6.53
N LEU A 45 -9.81 -6.81 -7.06
CA LEU A 45 -10.69 -6.34 -8.13
C LEU A 45 -12.11 -6.89 -7.93
N PRO A 46 -13.18 -6.13 -8.21
CA PRO A 46 -14.55 -6.62 -8.02
C PRO A 46 -14.94 -7.79 -8.93
N SER A 47 -14.19 -8.02 -10.02
CA SER A 47 -14.37 -9.15 -10.94
C SER A 47 -13.54 -10.38 -10.58
N LYS A 48 -12.73 -10.28 -9.52
CA LYS A 48 -11.82 -11.32 -9.04
C LYS A 48 -12.32 -11.80 -7.67
N LYS A 49 -12.11 -13.09 -7.37
CA LYS A 49 -12.26 -13.58 -6.01
C LYS A 49 -10.94 -13.37 -5.26
N ASP A 50 -10.95 -12.55 -4.22
CA ASP A 50 -9.74 -12.21 -3.47
C ASP A 50 -10.01 -11.95 -1.97
N GLU A 51 -8.97 -11.54 -1.25
CA GLU A 51 -9.05 -11.36 0.20
C GLU A 51 -9.86 -10.11 0.60
N ALA A 52 -10.15 -9.18 -0.33
CA ALA A 52 -11.02 -8.04 -0.05
C ALA A 52 -12.50 -8.45 0.00
N ASP A 53 -12.90 -9.61 -0.55
CA ASP A 53 -14.28 -10.11 -0.50
C ASP A 53 -14.65 -10.72 0.86
N ARG A 54 -13.67 -10.85 1.77
CA ARG A 54 -13.87 -11.52 3.05
C ARG A 54 -14.67 -10.65 4.00
N THR A 55 -15.55 -11.30 4.76
CA THR A 55 -16.27 -10.68 5.88
C THR A 55 -15.90 -11.39 7.19
N PRO A 56 -15.97 -10.70 8.35
CA PRO A 56 -15.62 -11.29 9.64
C PRO A 56 -16.52 -12.47 10.04
N ASP A 57 -17.81 -12.37 9.72
CA ASP A 57 -18.81 -13.41 9.94
C ASP A 57 -20.01 -13.25 8.98
N SER A 58 -20.97 -14.17 9.06
CA SER A 58 -22.13 -14.25 8.17
C SER A 58 -23.17 -13.12 8.32
N SER A 59 -23.09 -12.32 9.39
CA SER A 59 -23.96 -11.15 9.56
C SER A 59 -23.56 -10.00 8.62
N MET A 60 -22.29 -9.95 8.21
CA MET A 60 -21.79 -9.02 7.22
C MET A 60 -21.76 -9.66 5.84
N LYS A 61 -22.11 -8.86 4.83
CA LYS A 61 -22.15 -9.30 3.43
C LYS A 61 -21.24 -8.42 2.60
N ASP A 62 -20.54 -9.05 1.66
CA ASP A 62 -19.93 -8.34 0.53
C ASP A 62 -21.04 -7.70 -0.31
N GLN A 63 -20.96 -6.38 -0.51
CA GLN A 63 -21.93 -5.57 -1.25
C GLN A 63 -21.36 -4.99 -2.55
N GLN A 64 -20.16 -5.40 -2.97
CA GLN A 64 -19.46 -4.84 -4.14
C GLN A 64 -20.33 -4.88 -5.41
N ALA A 65 -21.06 -5.97 -5.64
CA ALA A 65 -21.89 -6.17 -6.84
C ALA A 65 -22.98 -5.09 -7.01
N THR A 66 -23.49 -4.54 -5.90
CA THR A 66 -24.56 -3.52 -5.90
C THR A 66 -24.06 -2.14 -5.47
N ALA A 67 -22.78 -2.00 -5.17
CA ALA A 67 -22.20 -0.77 -4.66
C ALA A 67 -22.35 0.37 -5.67
N LYS A 68 -22.54 1.60 -5.18
CA LYS A 68 -22.66 2.82 -6.00
C LYS A 68 -21.38 3.64 -6.07
N VAL A 69 -20.40 3.30 -5.24
CA VAL A 69 -19.11 3.98 -5.09
C VAL A 69 -18.00 2.97 -5.34
N ASP A 70 -16.85 3.45 -5.80
CA ASP A 70 -15.63 2.67 -5.94
C ASP A 70 -14.65 3.07 -4.84
N VAL A 71 -13.91 2.10 -4.30
CA VAL A 71 -12.87 2.31 -3.30
C VAL A 71 -11.54 1.96 -3.94
N PHE A 72 -10.70 2.97 -4.16
CA PHE A 72 -9.34 2.77 -4.61
C PHE A 72 -8.44 2.66 -3.36
N PHE A 73 -8.11 1.43 -2.98
CA PHE A 73 -7.35 1.12 -1.78
C PHE A 73 -5.85 1.00 -2.07
N LEU A 74 -5.06 1.83 -1.41
CA LEU A 74 -3.60 1.84 -1.48
C LEU A 74 -3.02 1.14 -0.25
N HIS A 75 -2.60 -0.11 -0.44
CA HIS A 75 -2.04 -0.93 0.63
C HIS A 75 -0.66 -0.41 1.09
N PRO A 76 -0.23 -0.70 2.33
CA PRO A 76 1.09 -0.31 2.82
C PRO A 76 2.19 -1.18 2.19
N THR A 77 3.45 -0.91 2.53
CA THR A 77 4.54 -1.83 2.22
C THR A 77 4.51 -3.03 3.16
N THR A 78 4.50 -4.23 2.60
CA THR A 78 4.78 -5.48 3.32
C THR A 78 6.23 -5.95 3.09
N PHE A 79 6.99 -5.18 2.30
CA PHE A 79 8.40 -5.38 1.98
C PHE A 79 9.30 -4.85 3.10
N ILE A 80 9.45 -5.67 4.15
CA ILE A 80 10.06 -5.30 5.45
C ILE A 80 11.29 -6.14 5.79
N LYS A 81 11.30 -7.41 5.37
CA LYS A 81 12.33 -8.38 5.71
C LYS A 81 12.72 -9.11 4.44
N ASN A 82 13.86 -8.77 3.87
CA ASN A 82 14.46 -9.67 2.91
C ASN A 82 15.95 -9.78 3.17
N LYS A 83 16.35 -10.82 3.94
CA LYS A 83 17.76 -11.19 4.09
C LYS A 83 18.41 -11.54 2.74
N LYS A 84 17.62 -11.78 1.69
CA LYS A 84 18.05 -12.16 0.34
C LYS A 84 17.94 -11.01 -0.69
N SER A 85 17.35 -9.87 -0.35
CA SER A 85 17.18 -8.75 -1.30
C SER A 85 17.75 -7.45 -0.74
N ASN A 86 18.83 -7.00 -1.36
CA ASN A 86 19.40 -5.67 -1.16
C ASN A 86 18.70 -4.60 -2.02
N LEU A 87 17.47 -4.85 -2.49
CA LEU A 87 16.74 -3.95 -3.40
C LEU A 87 15.93 -2.91 -2.62
N TRP A 88 15.83 -1.72 -3.22
CA TRP A 88 15.02 -0.63 -2.68
C TRP A 88 13.53 -0.76 -2.99
N ASN A 89 13.18 -1.51 -4.03
CA ASN A 89 11.80 -1.79 -4.42
C ASN A 89 11.64 -3.29 -4.65
N ALA A 90 10.49 -3.83 -4.28
CA ALA A 90 10.14 -5.21 -4.53
C ALA A 90 9.91 -5.46 -6.02
N SER A 91 10.22 -6.68 -6.48
CA SER A 91 9.72 -7.15 -7.78
C SER A 91 8.20 -7.24 -7.74
N ILE A 92 7.54 -6.85 -8.83
CA ILE A 92 6.10 -7.02 -8.96
C ILE A 92 5.69 -8.51 -8.96
N ASP A 93 6.59 -9.38 -9.43
CA ASP A 93 6.38 -10.83 -9.55
C ASP A 93 6.80 -11.61 -8.30
N ASP A 94 7.12 -10.94 -7.19
CA ASP A 94 7.45 -11.62 -5.92
C ASP A 94 6.17 -12.25 -5.33
N GLN A 95 5.96 -13.53 -5.64
CA GLN A 95 4.77 -14.28 -5.22
C GLN A 95 4.63 -14.39 -3.69
N GLU A 96 5.74 -14.48 -2.96
CA GLU A 96 5.72 -14.55 -1.49
C GLU A 96 5.26 -13.21 -0.89
N LEU A 97 5.81 -12.11 -1.40
CA LEU A 97 5.39 -10.77 -0.99
C LEU A 97 3.93 -10.48 -1.38
N ASN A 98 3.51 -10.90 -2.57
CA ASN A 98 2.15 -10.74 -3.05
C ASN A 98 1.17 -11.51 -2.16
N ALA A 99 1.42 -12.80 -1.90
CA ALA A 99 0.60 -13.60 -0.99
C ALA A 99 0.57 -13.03 0.44
N LYS A 100 1.70 -12.48 0.92
CA LYS A 100 1.76 -11.79 2.21
C LYS A 100 0.88 -10.54 2.21
N THR A 101 0.93 -9.72 1.15
CA THR A 101 0.10 -8.52 1.00
C THR A 101 -1.38 -8.88 1.02
N ASP A 102 -1.76 -9.92 0.27
CA ASP A 102 -3.15 -10.38 0.17
C ASP A 102 -3.67 -10.85 1.54
N LYS A 103 -2.97 -11.79 2.17
CA LYS A 103 -3.36 -12.41 3.46
C LYS A 103 -3.19 -11.51 4.68
N SER A 104 -2.63 -10.30 4.51
CA SER A 104 -2.48 -9.34 5.60
C SER A 104 -3.26 -8.06 5.33
N THR A 105 -2.77 -7.19 4.46
CA THR A 105 -3.29 -5.84 4.32
C THR A 105 -4.57 -5.81 3.50
N ILE A 106 -4.69 -6.65 2.46
CA ILE A 106 -5.95 -6.75 1.72
C ILE A 106 -7.02 -7.38 2.61
N LEU A 107 -6.72 -8.54 3.22
CA LEU A 107 -7.62 -9.24 4.13
C LEU A 107 -8.08 -8.40 5.33
N ASN A 108 -7.19 -7.66 5.99
CA ASN A 108 -7.50 -7.03 7.28
C ASN A 108 -7.73 -5.52 7.19
N GLN A 109 -7.47 -4.87 6.04
CA GLN A 109 -7.63 -3.42 5.89
C GLN A 109 -8.48 -3.04 4.69
N ALA A 110 -8.34 -3.70 3.54
CA ALA A 110 -9.15 -3.41 2.36
C ALA A 110 -10.56 -4.01 2.47
N SER A 111 -10.67 -5.21 3.05
CA SER A 111 -11.92 -5.98 3.09
C SER A 111 -13.09 -5.25 3.74
N ILE A 112 -12.84 -4.39 4.74
CA ILE A 112 -13.91 -3.62 5.38
C ILE A 112 -14.69 -2.73 4.40
N PHE A 113 -14.08 -2.36 3.28
CA PHE A 113 -14.71 -1.52 2.27
C PHE A 113 -15.64 -2.28 1.32
N ASN A 114 -15.65 -3.62 1.33
CA ASN A 114 -16.56 -4.42 0.50
C ASN A 114 -18.04 -4.21 0.86
N GLY A 115 -18.33 -3.72 2.06
CA GLY A 115 -19.67 -3.32 2.48
C GLY A 115 -20.10 -1.93 1.98
N ALA A 116 -19.19 -1.13 1.42
CA ALA A 116 -19.43 0.25 1.00
C ALA A 116 -19.21 0.50 -0.49
N GLY A 117 -18.24 -0.17 -1.10
CA GLY A 117 -17.77 0.14 -2.45
C GLY A 117 -17.17 -1.05 -3.16
N ARG A 118 -17.10 -0.98 -4.49
CA ARG A 118 -16.28 -1.87 -5.31
C ARG A 118 -14.80 -1.65 -4.96
N VAL A 119 -14.08 -2.66 -4.49
CA VAL A 119 -12.70 -2.51 -4.01
C VAL A 119 -11.71 -2.75 -5.15
N PHE A 120 -10.87 -1.74 -5.41
CA PHE A 120 -9.76 -1.80 -6.36
C PHE A 120 -8.47 -1.57 -5.58
N ALA A 121 -7.57 -2.54 -5.59
CA ALA A 121 -6.25 -2.40 -4.95
C ALA A 121 -5.16 -2.89 -5.90
N PRO A 122 -4.33 -1.99 -6.47
CA PRO A 122 -3.26 -2.41 -7.36
C PRO A 122 -2.10 -3.02 -6.58
N ARG A 123 -1.43 -4.01 -7.18
CA ARG A 123 -0.05 -4.35 -6.81
C ARG A 123 0.87 -3.29 -7.38
N TYR A 124 1.94 -2.98 -6.68
CA TYR A 124 2.96 -2.04 -7.13
C TYR A 124 4.33 -2.48 -6.61
N ARG A 125 5.41 -2.00 -7.23
CA ARG A 125 6.79 -2.28 -6.80
C ARG A 125 7.11 -1.52 -5.51
N GLN A 126 6.58 -2.04 -4.41
CA GLN A 126 6.62 -1.46 -3.06
C GLN A 126 8.04 -1.04 -2.69
N ALA A 127 8.20 0.19 -2.20
CA ALA A 127 9.49 0.59 -1.65
C ALA A 127 9.73 -0.13 -0.32
N HIS A 128 10.97 -0.57 -0.09
CA HIS A 128 11.36 -1.26 1.14
C HIS A 128 11.10 -0.36 2.36
N LEU A 129 10.70 -0.94 3.49
CA LEU A 129 10.42 -0.20 4.72
C LEU A 129 11.59 0.71 5.14
N ALA A 130 12.82 0.31 4.83
CA ALA A 130 14.03 1.09 5.09
C ALA A 130 14.01 2.50 4.45
N ALA A 131 13.23 2.76 3.40
CA ALA A 131 13.07 4.08 2.79
C ALA A 131 12.59 5.14 3.80
N TYR A 132 11.81 4.75 4.82
CA TYR A 132 11.33 5.67 5.85
C TYR A 132 12.36 5.95 6.95
N TYR A 133 13.35 5.08 7.13
CA TYR A 133 14.30 5.13 8.25
C TYR A 133 15.75 5.42 7.84
N THR A 134 16.06 5.36 6.54
CA THR A 134 17.41 5.64 6.05
C THR A 134 17.78 7.12 6.19
N ILE A 135 19.08 7.38 6.37
CA ILE A 135 19.67 8.73 6.34
C ILE A 135 19.81 9.25 4.90
N ASP A 136 19.95 8.35 3.92
CA ASP A 136 20.01 8.70 2.50
C ASP A 136 18.60 9.00 1.98
N LYS A 137 18.20 10.26 2.17
CA LYS A 137 16.87 10.74 1.75
C LYS A 137 16.72 10.80 0.23
N ALA A 138 17.80 10.92 -0.53
CA ALA A 138 17.74 10.94 -1.98
C ALA A 138 17.36 9.57 -2.54
N THR A 139 17.99 8.51 -2.04
CA THR A 139 17.65 7.13 -2.43
C THR A 139 16.25 6.73 -1.95
N ALA A 140 15.88 7.10 -0.72
CA ALA A 140 14.51 6.89 -0.22
C ALA A 140 13.46 7.53 -1.13
N LYS A 141 13.69 8.79 -1.54
CA LYS A 141 12.80 9.51 -2.44
C LYS A 141 12.67 8.80 -3.79
N LYS A 142 13.79 8.38 -4.39
CA LYS A 142 13.78 7.63 -5.66
C LYS A 142 12.96 6.34 -5.56
N ALA A 143 13.10 5.60 -4.47
CA ALA A 143 12.34 4.36 -4.24
C ALA A 143 10.83 4.61 -4.13
N LEU A 144 10.43 5.62 -3.36
CA LEU A 144 9.03 6.01 -3.23
C LEU A 144 8.46 6.58 -4.54
N ASP A 145 9.24 7.36 -5.30
CA ASP A 145 8.82 7.87 -6.60
C ASP A 145 8.63 6.74 -7.62
N PHE A 146 9.51 5.73 -7.61
CA PHE A 146 9.37 4.56 -8.47
C PHE A 146 8.13 3.74 -8.14
N ALA A 147 7.86 3.50 -6.85
CA ALA A 147 6.62 2.87 -6.40
C ALA A 147 5.37 3.70 -6.81
N TYR A 148 5.47 5.03 -6.76
CA TYR A 148 4.37 5.91 -7.15
C TYR A 148 4.05 5.85 -8.65
N GLN A 149 5.03 5.59 -9.52
CA GLN A 149 4.78 5.44 -10.96
C GLN A 149 3.76 4.33 -11.24
N ASP A 150 3.89 3.21 -10.53
CA ASP A 150 2.97 2.08 -10.63
C ASP A 150 1.57 2.45 -10.11
N ILE A 151 1.50 3.13 -8.96
CA ILE A 151 0.23 3.62 -8.40
C ILE A 151 -0.49 4.55 -9.38
N LYS A 152 0.25 5.47 -9.99
CA LYS A 152 -0.28 6.40 -10.98
C LYS A 152 -0.83 5.64 -12.19
N ALA A 153 -0.04 4.74 -12.77
CA ALA A 153 -0.45 3.93 -13.92
C ALA A 153 -1.69 3.07 -13.60
N ALA A 154 -1.75 2.47 -12.42
CA ALA A 154 -2.93 1.72 -11.97
C ALA A 154 -4.18 2.59 -11.89
N PHE A 155 -4.04 3.78 -11.29
CA PHE A 155 -5.16 4.68 -11.10
C PHE A 155 -5.69 5.21 -12.45
N GLU A 156 -4.79 5.57 -13.36
CA GLU A 156 -5.15 5.97 -14.73
C GLU A 156 -5.86 4.83 -15.47
N TYR A 157 -5.36 3.60 -15.39
CA TYR A 157 -6.02 2.43 -15.97
C TYR A 157 -7.41 2.22 -15.37
N TYR A 158 -7.53 2.29 -14.04
CA TYR A 158 -8.81 2.19 -13.35
C TYR A 158 -9.83 3.25 -13.80
N LEU A 159 -9.40 4.51 -13.93
CA LEU A 159 -10.28 5.58 -14.41
C LEU A 159 -10.78 5.31 -15.82
N GLN A 160 -9.90 4.83 -16.71
CA GLN A 160 -10.20 4.60 -18.12
C GLN A 160 -11.07 3.36 -18.36
N HIS A 161 -10.85 2.29 -17.59
CA HIS A 161 -11.42 0.97 -17.89
C HIS A 161 -12.48 0.48 -16.89
N TYR A 162 -12.46 0.95 -15.64
CA TYR A 162 -13.32 0.40 -14.58
C TYR A 162 -14.28 1.41 -13.95
N ASN A 163 -13.85 2.67 -13.78
CA ASN A 163 -14.59 3.66 -12.99
C ASN A 163 -15.89 4.11 -13.65
N ASN A 164 -15.92 4.30 -14.97
CA ASN A 164 -17.10 4.76 -15.71
C ASN A 164 -17.80 5.99 -15.09
N GLY A 165 -17.03 6.94 -14.51
CA GLY A 165 -17.53 8.17 -13.92
C GLY A 165 -18.19 8.03 -12.53
N ARG A 166 -18.00 6.89 -11.86
CA ARG A 166 -18.54 6.60 -10.52
C ARG A 166 -17.82 7.42 -9.43
N PRO A 167 -18.51 7.77 -8.33
CA PRO A 167 -17.86 8.38 -7.17
C PRO A 167 -16.77 7.47 -6.59
N ILE A 168 -15.73 8.08 -6.01
CA ILE A 168 -14.50 7.42 -5.59
C ILE A 168 -14.22 7.72 -4.12
N ILE A 169 -13.89 6.69 -3.35
CA ILE A 169 -13.22 6.79 -2.06
C ILE A 169 -11.75 6.45 -2.28
N ILE A 170 -10.85 7.29 -1.79
CA ILE A 170 -9.43 6.94 -1.67
C ILE A 170 -9.20 6.43 -0.25
N ALA A 171 -8.78 5.18 -0.10
CA ALA A 171 -8.46 4.60 1.21
C ALA A 171 -7.02 4.11 1.19
N SER A 172 -6.29 4.30 2.29
CA SER A 172 -4.87 3.98 2.29
C SER A 172 -4.30 3.77 3.69
N HIS A 173 -3.18 3.05 3.74
CA HIS A 173 -2.43 2.86 4.97
C HIS A 173 -0.92 2.98 4.76
N SER A 174 -0.21 3.59 5.72
CA SER A 174 1.26 3.72 5.76
C SER A 174 1.87 4.18 4.43
N GLN A 175 2.67 3.35 3.74
CA GLN A 175 3.22 3.71 2.42
C GLN A 175 2.15 4.05 1.38
N GLY A 176 1.01 3.37 1.42
CA GLY A 176 -0.15 3.71 0.61
C GLY A 176 -0.61 5.15 0.85
N THR A 177 -0.54 5.66 2.08
CA THR A 177 -0.88 7.06 2.41
C THR A 177 0.13 8.05 1.86
N THR A 178 1.42 7.68 1.81
CA THR A 178 2.44 8.49 1.12
C THR A 178 2.08 8.67 -0.36
N HIS A 179 1.63 7.61 -1.02
CA HIS A 179 1.22 7.65 -2.42
C HIS A 179 -0.15 8.31 -2.62
N ALA A 180 -1.11 8.04 -1.75
CA ALA A 180 -2.46 8.59 -1.78
C ALA A 180 -2.43 10.12 -1.68
N GLY A 181 -1.59 10.67 -0.80
CA GLY A 181 -1.42 12.11 -0.66
C GLY A 181 -1.02 12.78 -1.98
N ARG A 182 -0.04 12.19 -2.68
CA ARG A 182 0.38 12.69 -4.00
C ARG A 182 -0.68 12.47 -5.07
N LEU A 183 -1.33 11.30 -5.10
CA LEU A 183 -2.43 10.99 -6.02
C LEU A 183 -3.59 12.00 -5.90
N ILE A 184 -3.99 12.32 -4.66
CA ILE A 184 -5.03 13.32 -4.40
C ILE A 184 -4.59 14.69 -4.90
N SER A 185 -3.37 15.13 -4.63
CA SER A 185 -2.85 16.41 -5.15
C SER A 185 -2.80 16.48 -6.68
N GLU A 186 -2.47 15.37 -7.36
CA GLU A 186 -2.33 15.34 -8.82
C GLU A 186 -3.68 15.28 -9.56
N TYR A 187 -4.64 14.48 -9.04
CA TYR A 187 -5.89 14.18 -9.76
C TYR A 187 -7.13 14.84 -9.19
N PHE A 188 -7.13 15.16 -7.90
CA PHE A 188 -8.34 15.63 -7.21
C PHE A 188 -8.22 17.09 -6.75
N ASP A 189 -7.19 17.48 -6.02
CA ASP A 189 -7.10 18.81 -5.39
C ASP A 189 -7.14 19.98 -6.40
N GLY A 190 -8.25 20.70 -6.44
CA GLY A 190 -8.53 21.78 -7.38
C GLY A 190 -8.76 21.30 -8.82
N LYS A 191 -9.13 20.04 -9.02
CA LYS A 191 -9.36 19.40 -10.34
C LYS A 191 -10.80 18.94 -10.49
N GLU A 192 -11.22 18.68 -11.73
CA GLU A 192 -12.59 18.24 -12.03
C GLU A 192 -12.98 16.93 -11.32
N LEU A 193 -12.03 16.00 -11.17
CA LEU A 193 -12.29 14.72 -10.50
C LEU A 193 -12.60 14.90 -9.00
N GLN A 194 -12.25 16.04 -8.38
CA GLN A 194 -12.63 16.34 -6.99
C GLN A 194 -14.12 16.20 -6.73
N LYS A 195 -14.95 16.57 -7.72
CA LYS A 195 -16.42 16.49 -7.65
C LYS A 195 -16.92 15.04 -7.49
N LYS A 196 -16.06 14.06 -7.76
CA LYS A 196 -16.33 12.63 -7.61
C LYS A 196 -15.68 12.03 -6.35
N LEU A 197 -14.83 12.76 -5.64
CA LEU A 197 -14.21 12.28 -4.40
C LEU A 197 -15.24 12.33 -3.26
N VAL A 198 -15.61 11.16 -2.74
CA VAL A 198 -16.55 11.03 -1.62
C VAL A 198 -15.84 11.22 -0.29
N ALA A 199 -14.70 10.54 -0.11
CA ALA A 199 -13.88 10.61 1.09
C ALA A 199 -12.44 10.18 0.80
N ALA A 200 -11.51 10.63 1.64
CA ALA A 200 -10.11 10.20 1.65
C ALA A 200 -9.71 9.71 3.05
N TYR A 201 -9.50 8.41 3.22
CA TYR A 201 -8.99 7.80 4.44
C TYR A 201 -7.47 7.61 4.33
N LEU A 202 -6.72 8.58 4.85
CA LEU A 202 -5.26 8.66 4.75
C LEU A 202 -4.59 8.26 6.07
N ILE A 203 -4.42 6.95 6.31
CA ILE A 203 -4.08 6.41 7.64
C ILE A 203 -2.61 5.98 7.73
N GLY A 204 -1.98 6.10 8.90
CA GLY A 204 -0.67 5.47 9.16
C GLY A 204 0.56 6.21 8.60
N MET A 205 0.40 7.41 8.03
CA MET A 205 1.48 8.38 7.80
C MET A 205 0.99 9.81 8.10
N PRO A 206 1.89 10.74 8.46
CA PRO A 206 1.51 12.15 8.62
C PRO A 206 1.00 12.76 7.32
N VAL A 207 -0.13 13.45 7.40
CA VAL A 207 -0.68 14.32 6.34
C VAL A 207 -0.57 15.74 6.84
N LYS A 208 0.06 16.63 6.07
CA LYS A 208 0.23 18.03 6.51
C LYS A 208 -1.11 18.75 6.46
N LYS A 209 -1.34 19.66 7.41
CA LYS A 209 -2.58 20.45 7.50
C LYS A 209 -2.86 21.24 6.22
N ASP A 210 -1.81 21.69 5.55
CA ASP A 210 -1.82 22.52 4.34
C ASP A 210 -1.47 21.73 3.07
N GLN A 211 -1.56 20.39 3.10
CA GLN A 211 -1.21 19.56 1.95
C GLN A 211 -2.17 19.73 0.76
N PHE A 212 -3.44 20.03 1.04
CA PHE A 212 -4.49 20.21 0.04
C PHE A 212 -5.06 21.63 0.13
N LYS A 213 -5.49 22.18 -1.01
CA LYS A 213 -5.95 23.58 -1.10
C LYS A 213 -7.36 23.79 -0.57
N ASN A 214 -8.20 22.76 -0.55
CA ASN A 214 -9.61 22.83 -0.18
C ASN A 214 -9.96 21.78 0.88
#